data_AF-A0A258LNC3-F1
#
_entry.id   AF-A0A258LNC3-F1
#
_cell.length_a   1.000
_cell.length_b   1.000
_cell.length_c   1.000
_cell.angle_alpha   90.00
_cell.angle_beta   90.00
_cell.angle_gamma   90.00
#
_symmetry.space_group_name_H-M   'P 1'
#
loop_
_entity.id
_entity.type
_entity.pdbx_description
1 polymer ?
#
loop_
_entity_poly.entity_id
_entity_poly.type
_entity_poly.pdbx_seq_one_letter_code
_entity_poly.pdbx_strand_id
1 'polypeptide(L)'
;AALIKQNPVIKKDIETAPGYAVFNTTNVNVVLLVLARGEGALFDKRRSEVIFMQAMKTGEGIGAGYQDQYQIILFKNTDAIDQFLLTSIDGRRGGMDVDANFSAGSGGTIRSFNPYITIYTVGLKGYDLQANYGGTLYLVDQQLNDAKTLNNLPKKQQ
;
A
#
# COMPACT_ATOMS: atom_id res chain seq x y z
N ALA A 1 -1.27 -13.64 -9.82
CA ALA A 1 -1.28 -15.12 -9.88
C ALA A 1 -1.05 -15.77 -8.51
N ALA A 2 0.13 -15.60 -7.87
CA ALA A 2 0.49 -16.32 -6.63
C ALA A 2 -0.54 -16.22 -5.49
N LEU A 3 -0.96 -15.00 -5.11
CA LEU A 3 -2.00 -14.72 -4.11
C LEU A 3 -3.26 -15.60 -4.30
N ILE A 4 -3.81 -15.61 -5.52
CA ILE A 4 -5.03 -16.33 -5.88
C ILE A 4 -4.87 -17.85 -5.75
N LYS A 5 -3.65 -18.38 -5.99
CA LYS A 5 -3.34 -19.80 -5.77
C LYS A 5 -3.20 -20.16 -4.28
N GLN A 6 -2.76 -19.22 -3.45
CA GLN A 6 -2.60 -19.40 -2.01
C GLN A 6 -3.91 -19.24 -1.24
N ASN A 7 -4.81 -18.36 -1.69
CA ASN A 7 -6.14 -18.20 -1.11
C ASN A 7 -7.17 -17.81 -2.20
N PRO A 8 -8.08 -18.73 -2.59
CA PRO A 8 -9.09 -18.46 -3.61
C PRO A 8 -10.21 -17.51 -3.15
N VAL A 9 -10.39 -17.27 -1.86
CA VAL A 9 -11.38 -16.29 -1.35
C VAL A 9 -10.99 -14.88 -1.80
N ILE A 10 -9.69 -14.55 -1.71
CA ILE A 10 -9.16 -13.22 -2.08
C ILE A 10 -9.40 -12.92 -3.57
N LYS A 11 -9.50 -13.95 -4.44
CA LYS A 11 -9.90 -13.77 -5.84
C LYS A 11 -11.29 -13.13 -5.94
N LYS A 12 -12.26 -13.67 -5.18
CA LYS A 12 -13.63 -13.15 -5.14
C LYS A 12 -13.64 -11.74 -4.56
N ASP A 13 -12.86 -11.49 -3.51
CA ASP A 13 -12.78 -10.16 -2.88
C ASP A 13 -12.21 -9.10 -3.83
N ILE A 14 -11.17 -9.41 -4.62
CA ILE A 14 -10.65 -8.54 -5.71
C ILE A 14 -11.72 -8.29 -6.78
N GLU A 15 -12.43 -9.35 -7.19
CA GLU A 15 -13.43 -9.29 -8.25
C GLU A 15 -14.65 -8.43 -7.83
N THR A 16 -15.06 -8.46 -6.56
CA THR A 16 -16.20 -7.69 -6.04
C THR A 16 -15.87 -6.32 -5.46
N ALA A 17 -14.65 -6.07 -4.97
CA ALA A 17 -14.26 -4.77 -4.40
C ALA A 17 -14.40 -3.60 -5.41
N PRO A 18 -14.87 -2.40 -5.01
CA PRO A 18 -14.92 -1.22 -5.89
C PRO A 18 -13.55 -0.81 -6.48
N GLY A 19 -12.46 -1.19 -5.82
CA GLY A 19 -11.10 -1.00 -6.33
C GLY A 19 -10.07 -1.78 -5.53
N TYR A 20 -8.85 -1.81 -6.03
CA TYR A 20 -7.70 -2.41 -5.34
C TYR A 20 -6.39 -1.75 -5.77
N ALA A 21 -5.35 -1.86 -4.96
CA ALA A 21 -3.99 -1.50 -5.34
C ALA A 21 -3.03 -2.69 -5.19
N VAL A 22 -2.01 -2.75 -6.04
CA VAL A 22 -0.96 -3.77 -6.00
C VAL A 22 0.40 -3.09 -6.01
N PHE A 23 1.24 -3.44 -5.04
CA PHE A 23 2.62 -2.94 -4.92
C PHE A 23 3.59 -4.13 -4.95
N ASN A 24 4.70 -3.97 -5.67
CA ASN A 24 5.88 -4.83 -5.53
C ASN A 24 6.85 -4.13 -4.58
N THR A 25 7.14 -4.72 -3.42
CA THR A 25 7.99 -4.13 -2.39
C THR A 25 9.16 -5.05 -2.05
N THR A 26 10.37 -4.50 -1.99
CA THR A 26 11.53 -5.18 -1.38
C THR A 26 11.73 -4.62 0.02
N ASN A 27 11.52 -5.44 1.06
CA ASN A 27 11.97 -5.13 2.41
C ASN A 27 13.49 -5.33 2.48
N VAL A 28 14.21 -4.39 3.07
CA VAL A 28 15.63 -4.53 3.44
C VAL A 28 15.78 -4.13 4.90
N ASN A 29 16.28 -5.06 5.72
CA ASN A 29 16.34 -4.91 7.16
C ASN A 29 17.80 -5.02 7.61
N VAL A 30 18.31 -3.99 8.31
CA VAL A 30 19.74 -3.89 8.68
C VAL A 30 19.89 -3.47 10.14
N VAL A 31 20.18 -4.46 10.98
CA VAL A 31 20.42 -4.37 12.44
C VAL A 31 19.22 -3.83 13.20
N LEU A 32 18.95 -2.52 13.13
CA LEU A 32 17.86 -1.81 13.81
C LEU A 32 16.95 -1.06 12.84
N LEU A 33 17.42 -0.79 11.61
CA LEU A 33 16.74 0.05 10.63
C LEU A 33 15.98 -0.81 9.60
N VAL A 34 14.72 -0.44 9.38
CA VAL A 34 13.81 -1.09 8.43
C VAL A 34 13.50 -0.11 7.30
N LEU A 35 13.90 -0.44 6.08
CA LEU A 35 13.53 0.30 4.88
C LEU A 35 12.88 -0.63 3.87
N ALA A 36 11.75 -0.22 3.31
CA ALA A 36 11.26 -0.81 2.06
C ALA A 36 10.86 0.30 1.10
N ARG A 37 11.22 0.11 -0.17
CA ARG A 37 10.61 0.86 -1.28
C ARG A 37 9.88 -0.12 -2.18
N GLY A 38 8.79 0.33 -2.77
CA GLY A 38 8.09 -0.40 -3.79
C GLY A 38 7.38 0.52 -4.77
N GLU A 39 7.05 -0.05 -5.91
CA GLU A 39 6.29 0.58 -6.98
C GLU A 39 4.99 -0.20 -7.16
N GLY A 40 3.92 0.49 -7.55
CA GLY A 40 2.61 -0.09 -7.62
C GLY A 40 1.61 0.73 -8.41
N ALA A 41 0.39 0.21 -8.46
CA ALA A 41 -0.73 0.81 -9.18
C ALA A 41 -2.03 0.59 -8.41
N LEU A 42 -2.87 1.61 -8.37
CA LEU A 42 -4.25 1.58 -7.87
C LEU A 42 -5.23 1.57 -9.05
N PHE A 43 -6.21 0.67 -8.94
CA PHE A 43 -7.26 0.41 -9.92
C PHE A 43 -8.61 0.69 -9.26
N ASP A 44 -9.21 1.83 -9.60
CA ASP A 44 -10.56 2.24 -9.18
C ASP A 44 -11.55 1.90 -10.30
N LYS A 45 -12.55 1.05 -10.04
CA LYS A 45 -13.50 0.60 -11.09
C LYS A 45 -14.45 1.71 -11.56
N ARG A 46 -14.42 2.89 -10.94
CA ARG A 46 -15.09 4.12 -11.43
C ARG A 46 -14.30 4.85 -12.52
N ARG A 47 -13.02 4.48 -12.72
CA ARG A 47 -12.04 5.19 -13.55
C ARG A 47 -11.58 4.33 -14.72
N SER A 48 -10.97 4.99 -15.70
CA SER A 48 -10.30 4.33 -16.85
C SER A 48 -8.78 4.44 -16.78
N GLU A 49 -8.31 5.47 -16.07
CA GLU A 49 -6.93 5.71 -15.72
C GLU A 49 -6.44 4.77 -14.61
N VAL A 50 -5.21 4.27 -14.74
CA VAL A 50 -4.49 3.55 -13.69
C VAL A 50 -3.67 4.57 -12.92
N ILE A 51 -3.76 4.56 -11.59
CA ILE A 51 -3.06 5.52 -10.75
C ILE A 51 -1.76 4.90 -10.27
N PHE A 52 -0.62 5.35 -10.79
CA PHE A 52 0.70 4.86 -10.37
C PHE A 52 1.09 5.39 -8.99
N MET A 53 1.74 4.56 -8.20
CA MET A 53 2.01 4.83 -6.78
C MET A 53 3.35 4.26 -6.33
N GLN A 54 3.93 4.87 -5.29
CA GLN A 54 5.09 4.35 -4.58
C GLN A 54 4.70 3.94 -3.15
N ALA A 55 5.29 2.87 -2.66
CA ALA A 55 5.24 2.46 -1.26
C ALA A 55 6.58 2.79 -0.59
N MET A 56 6.54 3.39 0.60
CA MET A 56 7.72 3.68 1.41
C MET A 56 7.47 3.20 2.85
N LYS A 57 8.17 2.14 3.26
CA LYS A 57 8.14 1.62 4.63
C LYS A 57 9.34 2.17 5.41
N THR A 58 9.07 2.64 6.62
CA THR A 58 10.08 2.99 7.62
C THR A 58 9.71 2.37 8.97
N GLY A 59 10.69 2.02 9.79
CA GLY A 59 10.45 1.46 11.11
C GLY A 59 11.72 1.04 11.82
N GLU A 60 11.52 0.55 13.04
CA GLU A 60 12.57 0.05 13.92
C GLU A 60 12.33 -1.44 14.21
N GLY A 61 13.39 -2.23 14.26
CA GLY A 61 13.27 -3.66 14.55
C GLY A 61 14.59 -4.38 14.46
N ILE A 62 14.85 -5.29 15.39
CA ILE A 62 16.10 -6.06 15.42
C ILE A 62 16.05 -7.17 14.38
N GLY A 63 16.92 -7.13 13.37
CA GLY A 63 17.03 -8.19 12.35
C GLY A 63 17.98 -7.87 11.19
N ALA A 64 18.23 -8.89 10.36
CA ALA A 64 19.04 -8.78 9.15
C ALA A 64 18.46 -9.69 8.06
N GLY A 65 18.11 -9.13 6.91
CA GLY A 65 17.50 -9.90 5.83
C GLY A 65 16.94 -9.05 4.69
N TYR A 66 16.38 -9.73 3.70
CA TYR A 66 15.63 -9.12 2.60
C TYR A 66 14.45 -10.01 2.22
N GLN A 67 13.34 -9.40 1.81
CA GLN A 67 12.18 -10.12 1.30
C GLN A 67 11.52 -9.33 0.17
N ASP A 68 11.44 -9.94 -1.02
CA ASP A 68 10.59 -9.46 -2.10
C ASP A 68 9.19 -10.01 -1.87
N GLN A 69 8.20 -9.11 -1.89
CA GLN A 69 6.80 -9.45 -1.63
C GLN A 69 5.86 -8.58 -2.48
N TYR A 70 4.70 -9.13 -2.85
CA TYR A 70 3.57 -8.30 -3.26
C TYR A 70 2.76 -7.87 -2.03
N GLN A 71 2.33 -6.61 -2.01
CA GLN A 71 1.25 -6.12 -1.16
C GLN A 71 0.02 -5.86 -2.04
N ILE A 72 -1.15 -6.32 -1.59
CA ILE A 72 -2.42 -6.11 -2.27
C ILE A 72 -3.39 -5.46 -1.28
N ILE A 73 -3.84 -4.25 -1.63
CA ILE A 73 -4.75 -3.44 -0.83
C ILE A 73 -6.14 -3.55 -1.46
N LEU A 74 -7.15 -4.01 -0.71
CA LEU A 74 -8.55 -4.01 -1.13
C LEU A 74 -9.32 -2.91 -0.40
N PHE A 75 -10.10 -2.15 -1.14
CA PHE A 75 -11.01 -1.14 -0.62
C PHE A 75 -12.42 -1.71 -0.58
N LYS A 76 -13.09 -1.70 0.58
CA LYS A 76 -14.42 -2.30 0.77
C LYS A 76 -15.56 -1.41 0.23
N ASN A 77 -15.33 -0.11 0.13
CA ASN A 77 -16.22 0.90 -0.46
C ASN A 77 -15.40 1.89 -1.30
N THR A 78 -16.09 2.76 -2.03
CA THR A 78 -15.49 3.86 -2.80
C THR A 78 -14.79 4.89 -1.91
N ASP A 79 -15.37 5.15 -0.76
CA ASP A 79 -14.94 6.25 0.12
C ASP A 79 -13.55 5.97 0.72
N ALA A 80 -13.22 4.68 0.94
CA ALA A 80 -11.87 4.25 1.32
C ALA A 80 -10.84 4.46 0.19
N ILE A 81 -11.24 4.37 -1.09
CA ILE A 81 -10.36 4.72 -2.22
C ILE A 81 -10.09 6.22 -2.19
N ASP A 82 -11.13 7.04 -2.01
CA ASP A 82 -10.99 8.49 -2.05
C ASP A 82 -10.21 9.02 -0.84
N GLN A 83 -10.44 8.49 0.38
CA GLN A 83 -9.62 8.78 1.57
C GLN A 83 -8.15 8.38 1.39
N PHE A 84 -7.89 7.21 0.80
CA PHE A 84 -6.53 6.74 0.54
C PHE A 84 -5.81 7.60 -0.50
N LEU A 85 -6.50 8.03 -1.57
CA LEU A 85 -5.94 8.94 -2.57
C LEU A 85 -5.70 10.35 -1.99
N LEU A 86 -6.66 10.93 -1.27
CA LEU A 86 -6.51 12.22 -0.58
C LEU A 86 -5.26 12.30 0.29
N THR A 87 -4.95 11.23 1.01
CA THR A 87 -3.79 11.15 1.92
C THR A 87 -2.49 10.79 1.20
N SER A 88 -2.58 10.09 0.06
CA SER A 88 -1.42 9.72 -0.78
C SER A 88 -0.86 10.86 -1.64
N ILE A 89 -1.59 11.97 -1.83
CA ILE A 89 -1.17 13.11 -2.67
C ILE A 89 -0.36 14.13 -1.85
N ASP A 90 -0.73 14.36 -0.58
CA ASP A 90 -0.21 15.43 0.28
C ASP A 90 0.82 14.94 1.34
N GLY A 91 1.40 13.75 1.16
CA GLY A 91 2.25 13.03 2.13
C GLY A 91 3.60 13.66 2.54
N ARG A 92 3.71 14.99 2.51
CA ARG A 92 4.80 15.81 3.06
C ARG A 92 4.34 16.91 4.04
N ARG A 93 3.03 17.04 4.30
CA ARG A 93 2.49 18.06 5.22
C ARG A 93 1.90 17.41 6.48
N GLY A 94 2.72 17.37 7.54
CA GLY A 94 2.30 16.86 8.84
C GLY A 94 1.19 17.71 9.47
N GLY A 95 0.24 17.05 10.15
CA GLY A 95 -0.80 17.70 10.94
C GLY A 95 -2.26 17.35 10.61
N MET A 96 -2.53 16.40 9.70
CA MET A 96 -3.93 16.06 9.33
C MET A 96 -4.07 14.64 8.75
N ASP A 97 -4.77 13.76 9.47
CA ASP A 97 -5.32 12.45 9.05
C ASP A 97 -4.40 11.55 8.21
N VAL A 98 -3.20 11.24 8.70
CA VAL A 98 -2.23 10.35 8.01
C VAL A 98 -2.68 8.87 8.03
N ASP A 99 -3.61 8.50 8.91
CA ASP A 99 -3.99 7.12 9.20
C ASP A 99 -4.55 6.34 8.00
N ALA A 100 -5.19 7.00 7.03
CA ALA A 100 -5.90 6.33 5.94
C ALA A 100 -4.99 5.66 4.89
N ASN A 101 -3.83 6.25 4.58
CA ASN A 101 -2.79 5.64 3.75
C ASN A 101 -1.59 5.11 4.55
N PHE A 102 -1.70 5.08 5.88
CA PHE A 102 -0.73 4.45 6.76
C PHE A 102 -1.12 3.01 7.08
N SER A 103 -0.13 2.14 7.22
CA SER A 103 -0.33 0.76 7.64
C SER A 103 0.79 0.28 8.55
N ALA A 104 0.43 -0.40 9.64
CA ALA A 104 1.37 -0.87 10.66
C ALA A 104 1.28 -2.39 10.85
N GLY A 105 2.36 -3.00 11.34
CA GLY A 105 2.38 -4.41 11.69
C GLY A 105 3.78 -5.02 11.79
N SER A 106 3.81 -6.35 11.95
CA SER A 106 5.00 -7.15 12.27
C SER A 106 4.97 -8.52 11.58
N GLY A 107 6.14 -9.14 11.38
CA GLY A 107 6.24 -10.55 10.92
C GLY A 107 5.42 -10.89 9.67
N GLY A 108 5.40 -10.02 8.66
CA GLY A 108 4.61 -10.19 7.44
C GLY A 108 3.12 -9.85 7.54
N THR A 109 2.58 -9.67 8.75
CA THR A 109 1.20 -9.22 9.00
C THR A 109 1.16 -7.70 9.07
N ILE A 110 0.50 -7.05 8.10
CA ILE A 110 0.32 -5.59 8.01
C ILE A 110 -1.18 -5.26 8.01
N ARG A 111 -1.58 -4.19 8.68
CA ARG A 111 -2.98 -3.72 8.75
C ARG A 111 -3.03 -2.20 8.49
N SER A 112 -4.04 -1.75 7.75
CA SER A 112 -4.38 -0.32 7.69
C SER A 112 -5.09 0.10 8.99
N PHE A 113 -5.00 1.38 9.33
CA PHE A 113 -5.81 1.98 10.40
C PHE A 113 -7.25 2.26 9.92
N ASN A 114 -7.50 2.30 8.60
CA ASN A 114 -8.84 2.38 8.05
C ASN A 114 -9.51 0.99 8.02
N PRO A 115 -10.61 0.74 8.76
CA PRO A 115 -11.27 -0.57 8.80
C PRO A 115 -11.93 -0.98 7.47
N TYR A 116 -12.11 -0.05 6.53
CA TYR A 116 -12.59 -0.31 5.17
C TYR A 116 -11.47 -0.72 4.19
N ILE A 117 -10.22 -0.83 4.67
CA ILE A 117 -9.08 -1.29 3.89
C ILE A 117 -8.59 -2.65 4.42
N THR A 118 -8.41 -3.63 3.54
CA THR A 118 -7.76 -4.91 3.84
C THR A 118 -6.42 -4.98 3.11
N ILE A 119 -5.33 -5.34 3.80
CA ILE A 119 -4.01 -5.52 3.19
C ILE A 119 -3.63 -7.01 3.26
N TYR A 120 -3.24 -7.57 2.12
CA TYR A 120 -2.66 -8.90 2.01
C TYR A 120 -1.20 -8.80 1.57
N THR A 121 -0.32 -9.58 2.20
CA THR A 121 1.10 -9.67 1.85
C THR A 121 1.41 -11.07 1.31
N VAL A 122 2.18 -11.16 0.23
CA VAL A 122 2.64 -12.42 -0.37
C VAL A 122 4.13 -12.38 -0.58
N GLY A 123 4.88 -13.10 0.24
CA GLY A 123 6.32 -13.32 0.02
C GLY A 123 6.57 -14.07 -1.30
N LEU A 124 7.57 -13.62 -2.05
CA LEU A 124 7.96 -14.20 -3.35
C LEU A 124 9.28 -14.96 -3.24
N LYS A 125 10.28 -14.35 -2.60
CA LYS A 125 11.63 -14.89 -2.35
C LYS A 125 12.33 -14.04 -1.28
N GLY A 126 13.45 -14.55 -0.78
CA GLY A 126 14.15 -13.96 0.36
C GLY A 126 13.64 -14.55 1.68
N TYR A 127 14.03 -13.95 2.79
CA TYR A 127 13.81 -14.43 4.14
C TYR A 127 13.83 -13.27 5.13
N ASP A 128 12.74 -13.09 5.88
CA ASP A 128 12.54 -12.00 6.84
C ASP A 128 11.99 -12.55 8.17
N LEU A 129 12.85 -13.25 8.93
CA LEU A 129 12.56 -13.58 10.34
C LEU A 129 12.75 -12.33 11.18
N GLN A 130 11.68 -11.54 11.35
CA GLN A 130 11.79 -10.31 12.14
C GLN A 130 10.50 -9.90 12.85
N ALA A 131 10.64 -9.62 14.16
CA ALA A 131 9.68 -8.85 14.94
C ALA A 131 9.80 -7.34 14.59
N ASN A 132 9.62 -7.04 13.31
CA ASN A 132 9.55 -5.70 12.73
C ASN A 132 8.39 -4.91 13.38
N TYR A 133 8.58 -3.63 13.70
CA TYR A 133 7.46 -2.71 13.90
C TYR A 133 7.69 -1.45 13.07
N GLY A 134 6.86 -1.24 12.06
CA GLY A 134 7.06 -0.16 11.11
C GLY A 134 5.79 0.23 10.36
N GLY A 135 5.82 1.45 9.83
CA GLY A 135 4.75 2.04 9.05
C GLY A 135 5.06 2.01 7.56
N THR A 136 4.08 1.64 6.73
CA THR A 136 4.14 1.89 5.28
C THR A 136 3.29 3.10 4.95
N LEU A 137 3.88 4.07 4.24
CA LEU A 137 3.19 5.14 3.55
C LEU A 137 3.02 4.76 2.08
N TYR A 138 1.82 4.96 1.54
CA TYR A 138 1.56 4.87 0.09
C TYR A 138 1.36 6.28 -0.47
N LEU A 139 2.00 6.58 -1.60
CA LEU A 139 2.05 7.92 -2.19
C LEU A 139 1.74 7.85 -3.70
N VAL A 140 1.06 8.86 -4.23
CA VAL A 140 0.83 8.97 -5.68
C VAL A 140 2.12 9.36 -6.38
N ASP A 141 2.45 8.67 -7.47
CA ASP A 141 3.66 8.96 -8.24
C ASP A 141 3.43 10.16 -9.18
N GLN A 142 4.01 11.32 -8.85
CA GLN A 142 3.86 12.55 -9.65
C GLN A 142 4.67 12.55 -10.97
N GLN A 143 5.47 11.51 -11.25
CA GLN A 143 6.26 11.37 -12.49
C GLN A 143 5.65 10.34 -13.44
N LEU A 144 5.00 9.30 -12.92
CA LEU A 144 4.36 8.25 -13.71
C LEU A 144 2.88 8.50 -14.04
N ASN A 145 2.20 9.42 -13.33
CA ASN A 145 0.83 9.83 -13.66
C ASN A 145 0.82 11.10 -14.53
N ASP A 146 -0.05 11.15 -15.54
CA ASP A 146 -0.19 12.33 -16.39
C ASP A 146 -0.97 13.48 -15.73
N ALA A 147 -0.87 14.68 -16.30
CA ALA A 147 -1.52 15.87 -15.76
C ALA A 147 -3.06 15.79 -15.75
N LYS A 148 -3.67 14.93 -16.59
CA LYS A 148 -5.11 14.65 -16.59
C LYS A 148 -5.49 13.80 -15.37
N THR A 149 -4.79 12.69 -15.17
CA THR A 149 -4.94 11.76 -14.04
C THR A 149 -4.78 12.52 -12.73
N LEU A 150 -3.65 13.22 -12.55
CA LEU A 150 -3.36 14.01 -11.34
C LEU A 150 -4.41 15.09 -11.06
N ASN A 151 -5.00 15.71 -12.09
CA ASN A 151 -6.05 16.71 -11.88
C ASN A 151 -7.41 16.13 -11.51
N ASN A 152 -7.70 14.90 -11.94
CA ASN A 152 -8.93 14.15 -11.66
C ASN A 152 -8.89 13.40 -10.32
N LEU A 153 -7.76 13.39 -9.60
CA LEU A 153 -7.67 12.79 -8.28
C LEU A 153 -8.49 13.61 -7.25
N PRO A 154 -8.97 12.97 -6.16
CA PRO A 154 -9.52 13.66 -5.01
C PRO A 154 -8.56 14.73 -4.48
N LYS A 155 -9.09 15.92 -4.16
CA LYS A 155 -8.35 17.05 -3.59
C LYS A 155 -9.08 17.48 -2.31
N LYS A 156 -8.34 17.84 -1.25
CA LYS A 156 -8.96 18.49 -0.09
C LYS A 156 -9.59 19.80 -0.53
N GLN A 157 -10.80 20.08 -0.04
CA GLN A 157 -11.40 21.42 -0.16
C GLN A 157 -10.57 22.39 0.69
N GLN A 158 -10.44 23.63 0.22
CA GLN A 158 -9.72 24.72 0.90
C GLN A 158 -10.70 25.54 1.74
#